data_AF-A0A0E3M556-F1
#
_entry.id   AF-A0A0E3M556-F1
#
_cell.length_a   1.000
_cell.length_b   1.000
_cell.length_c   1.000
_cell.angle_alpha   90.00
_cell.angle_beta   90.00
_cell.angle_gamma   90.00
#
_symmetry.space_group_name_H-M   'P 1'
#
loop_
_entity.id
_entity.type
_entity.pdbx_description
1 polymer ?
#
loop_
_entity_poly.entity_id
_entity_poly.type
_entity_poly.pdbx_seq_one_letter_code
_entity_poly.pdbx_strand_id
1 'polypeptide(L)'
;MLRKELQPPKINNELVEELKKLIEEISNLSEQYYEEYYEKNEKTILNDKMDILNSKVQKAYEPVDFQNYMGAMSLEEFAKEISLPNPPTVSDITLEETAKIIEMIIELKSPDGIEEVEDVDNYICYYIELLEKSIHHNNISDLIYWYDVEEYGHEPSAREIAEKAFETREIRNL
;
A
#
# COMPACT_ATOMS: atom_id res chain seq x y z
N MET A 1 5.79 8.13 19.85
CA MET A 1 4.70 7.18 19.53
C MET A 1 3.74 7.93 18.62
N LEU A 2 3.33 7.35 17.49
CA LEU A 2 2.40 8.06 16.61
C LEU A 2 1.00 8.09 17.23
N ARG A 3 0.20 9.11 16.89
CA ARG A 3 -1.23 9.12 17.23
C ARG A 3 -1.98 8.00 16.51
N LYS A 4 -3.12 7.60 17.09
CA LYS A 4 -3.91 6.44 16.65
C LYS A 4 -4.29 6.46 15.17
N GLU A 5 -4.59 7.64 14.62
CA GLU A 5 -5.03 7.80 13.22
C GLU A 5 -3.93 7.45 12.22
N LEU A 6 -2.67 7.56 12.62
CA LEU A 6 -1.52 7.21 11.79
C LEU A 6 -1.13 5.73 11.92
N GLN A 7 -1.68 5.00 12.88
CA GLN A 7 -1.35 3.60 13.08
C GLN A 7 -2.22 2.71 12.18
N PRO A 8 -1.65 1.77 11.42
CA PRO A 8 -2.44 0.75 10.75
C PRO A 8 -3.13 -0.16 11.78
N PRO A 9 -4.29 -0.75 11.43
CA PRO A 9 -4.85 -1.82 12.24
C PRO A 9 -3.99 -3.08 12.14
N LYS A 10 -4.13 -3.98 13.12
CA LYS A 10 -3.55 -5.33 13.01
C LYS A 10 -4.21 -6.08 11.86
N ILE A 11 -3.40 -6.75 11.04
CA ILE A 11 -3.87 -7.65 9.98
C ILE A 11 -4.80 -8.72 10.57
N ASN A 12 -5.96 -8.89 9.92
CA ASN A 12 -6.94 -9.89 10.31
C ASN A 12 -6.67 -11.22 9.57
N ASN A 13 -6.00 -12.15 10.25
CA ASN A 13 -5.63 -13.44 9.66
C ASN A 13 -6.83 -14.29 9.20
N GLU A 14 -8.00 -14.17 9.83
CA GLU A 14 -9.20 -14.88 9.36
C GLU A 14 -9.65 -14.35 7.99
N LEU A 15 -9.66 -13.02 7.83
CA LEU A 15 -9.95 -12.38 6.55
C LEU A 15 -8.87 -12.73 5.50
N VAL A 16 -7.60 -12.74 5.87
CA VAL A 16 -6.50 -13.12 4.96
C VAL A 16 -6.72 -14.53 4.39
N GLU A 17 -7.08 -15.50 5.22
CA GLU A 17 -7.35 -16.88 4.75
C GLU A 17 -8.59 -16.98 3.86
N GLU A 18 -9.62 -16.16 4.10
CA GLU A 18 -10.75 -16.04 3.18
C GLU A 18 -10.33 -15.44 1.84
N LEU A 19 -9.54 -14.37 1.87
CA LEU A 19 -9.07 -13.66 0.69
C LEU A 19 -8.14 -14.52 -0.17
N LYS A 20 -7.23 -15.30 0.44
CA LYS A 20 -6.34 -16.22 -0.30
C LYS A 20 -7.12 -17.16 -1.21
N LYS A 21 -8.20 -17.76 -0.69
CA LYS A 21 -9.08 -18.64 -1.48
C LYS A 21 -9.79 -17.90 -2.62
N LEU A 22 -10.32 -16.71 -2.33
CA LEU A 22 -11.01 -15.89 -3.33
C LEU A 22 -10.07 -15.43 -4.45
N ILE A 23 -8.86 -15.00 -4.10
CA ILE A 23 -7.82 -14.60 -5.06
C ILE A 23 -7.48 -15.77 -5.99
N GLU A 24 -7.22 -16.96 -5.45
CA GLU A 24 -6.94 -18.15 -6.27
C GLU A 24 -8.09 -18.49 -7.23
N GLU A 25 -9.34 -18.45 -6.74
CA GLU A 25 -10.52 -18.67 -7.59
C GLU A 25 -10.63 -17.61 -8.70
N ILE A 26 -10.45 -16.33 -8.36
CA ILE A 26 -10.49 -15.22 -9.32
C ILE A 26 -9.39 -15.37 -10.37
N SER A 27 -8.16 -15.69 -9.99
CA SER A 27 -7.05 -15.84 -10.92
C SER A 27 -7.32 -16.95 -11.94
N ASN A 28 -7.81 -18.10 -11.49
CA ASN A 28 -8.17 -19.22 -12.38
C ASN A 28 -9.34 -18.84 -13.31
N LEU A 29 -10.37 -18.16 -12.79
CA LEU A 29 -11.52 -17.73 -13.58
C LEU A 29 -11.17 -16.63 -14.58
N SER A 30 -10.21 -15.77 -14.25
CA SER A 30 -9.74 -14.68 -15.11
C SER A 30 -9.08 -15.18 -16.38
N GLU A 31 -8.30 -16.27 -16.28
CA GLU A 31 -7.74 -16.94 -17.45
C GLU A 31 -8.84 -17.62 -18.27
N GLN A 32 -9.79 -18.30 -17.61
CA GLN A 32 -10.86 -19.02 -18.27
C GLN A 32 -11.84 -18.11 -19.03
N TYR A 33 -12.21 -16.97 -18.46
CA TYR A 33 -13.26 -16.07 -18.96
C TYR A 33 -12.72 -14.77 -19.55
N TYR A 34 -11.44 -14.75 -19.97
CA TYR A 34 -10.79 -13.53 -20.47
C TYR A 34 -11.57 -12.90 -21.63
N GLU A 35 -11.96 -13.70 -22.63
CA GLU A 35 -12.66 -13.21 -23.83
C GLU A 35 -14.07 -12.71 -23.47
N GLU A 36 -14.83 -13.48 -22.69
CA GLU A 36 -16.17 -13.10 -22.24
C GLU A 36 -16.15 -11.79 -21.44
N TYR A 37 -15.21 -11.66 -20.51
CA TYR A 37 -15.13 -10.52 -19.61
C TYR A 37 -14.61 -9.26 -20.32
N TYR A 38 -13.47 -9.35 -21.02
CA TYR A 38 -12.79 -8.18 -21.57
C TYR A 38 -13.20 -7.82 -23.00
N GLU A 39 -13.53 -8.80 -23.85
CA GLU A 39 -13.84 -8.54 -25.27
C GLU A 39 -15.34 -8.45 -25.52
N LYS A 40 -16.13 -9.33 -24.88
CA LYS A 40 -17.58 -9.42 -25.10
C LYS A 40 -18.42 -8.66 -24.08
N ASN A 41 -17.82 -8.26 -22.95
CA ASN A 41 -18.50 -7.61 -21.82
C ASN A 41 -19.70 -8.43 -21.33
N GLU A 42 -19.54 -9.75 -21.29
CA GLU A 42 -20.54 -10.70 -20.80
C GLU A 42 -20.36 -10.97 -19.32
N LYS A 43 -21.46 -11.01 -18.57
CA LYS A 43 -21.42 -11.32 -17.15
C LYS A 43 -21.19 -12.83 -16.95
N THR A 44 -20.16 -13.18 -16.20
CA THR A 44 -19.80 -14.57 -15.85
C THR A 44 -19.69 -14.76 -14.34
N ILE A 45 -19.31 -15.97 -13.90
CA ILE A 45 -19.03 -16.28 -12.49
C ILE A 45 -17.87 -15.42 -11.95
N LEU A 46 -16.95 -14.98 -12.82
CA LEU A 46 -15.86 -14.08 -12.44
C LEU A 46 -16.40 -12.78 -11.83
N ASN A 47 -17.43 -12.17 -12.44
CA ASN A 47 -18.04 -10.95 -11.91
C ASN A 47 -18.57 -11.16 -10.48
N ASP A 48 -19.26 -12.27 -10.23
CA ASP A 48 -19.81 -12.54 -8.90
C ASP A 48 -18.70 -12.75 -7.85
N LYS A 49 -17.56 -13.34 -8.24
CA LYS A 49 -16.40 -13.49 -7.35
C LYS A 49 -15.71 -12.16 -7.06
N MET A 50 -15.58 -11.31 -8.07
CA MET A 50 -15.09 -9.95 -7.94
C MET A 50 -15.98 -9.12 -7.00
N ASP A 51 -17.31 -9.21 -7.14
CA ASP A 51 -18.27 -8.55 -6.26
C ASP A 51 -18.11 -9.02 -4.79
N ILE A 52 -17.94 -10.32 -4.57
CA ILE A 52 -17.70 -10.88 -3.23
C ILE A 52 -16.40 -10.33 -2.64
N LEU A 53 -15.29 -10.34 -3.39
CA LEU A 53 -14.02 -9.82 -2.93
C LEU A 53 -14.11 -8.33 -2.61
N ASN A 54 -14.61 -7.52 -3.54
CA ASN A 54 -14.74 -6.07 -3.38
C ASN A 54 -15.70 -5.68 -2.24
N SER A 55 -16.65 -6.55 -1.86
CA SER A 55 -17.49 -6.34 -0.67
C SER A 55 -16.77 -6.53 0.67
N LYS A 56 -15.63 -7.23 0.67
CA LYS A 56 -14.83 -7.55 1.87
C LYS A 56 -13.67 -6.58 2.11
N VAL A 57 -13.24 -5.86 1.08
CA VAL A 57 -12.10 -4.95 1.12
C VAL A 57 -12.54 -3.49 0.89
N GLN A 58 -11.65 -2.54 1.11
CA GLN A 58 -11.97 -1.11 0.94
C GLN A 58 -11.52 -0.52 -0.41
N LYS A 59 -10.76 -1.29 -1.20
CA LYS A 59 -10.32 -0.93 -2.55
C LYS A 59 -11.11 -1.74 -3.57
N ALA A 60 -11.49 -1.11 -4.68
CA ALA A 60 -12.08 -1.83 -5.79
C ALA A 60 -10.94 -2.43 -6.63
N TYR A 61 -11.03 -3.74 -6.87
CA TYR A 61 -10.12 -4.47 -7.74
C TYR A 61 -10.86 -4.91 -9.00
N GLU A 62 -10.09 -5.08 -10.06
CA GLU A 62 -10.47 -5.69 -11.33
C GLU A 62 -9.65 -6.98 -11.56
N PRO A 63 -10.11 -7.93 -12.39
CA PRO A 63 -9.42 -9.21 -12.56
C PRO A 63 -7.96 -9.09 -13.02
N VAL A 64 -7.62 -8.03 -13.78
CA VAL A 64 -6.25 -7.76 -14.24
C VAL A 64 -5.28 -7.44 -13.10
N ASP A 65 -5.76 -6.88 -12.00
CA ASP A 65 -4.91 -6.54 -10.84
C ASP A 65 -4.29 -7.82 -10.26
N PHE A 66 -5.07 -8.89 -10.15
CA PHE A 66 -4.59 -10.19 -9.62
C PHE A 66 -3.48 -10.80 -10.48
N GLN A 67 -3.56 -10.63 -11.81
CA GLN A 67 -2.52 -11.11 -12.72
C GLN A 67 -1.20 -10.36 -12.52
N ASN A 68 -1.28 -9.04 -12.33
CA ASN A 68 -0.09 -8.20 -12.11
C ASN A 68 0.57 -8.53 -10.76
N TYR A 69 -0.22 -8.68 -9.70
CA TYR A 69 0.29 -8.93 -8.35
C TYR A 69 0.87 -10.34 -8.17
N MET A 70 0.25 -11.38 -8.74
CA MET A 70 0.79 -12.75 -8.65
C MET A 70 2.17 -12.92 -9.31
N GLY A 71 2.55 -12.03 -10.24
CA GLY A 71 3.89 -11.99 -10.79
C GLY A 71 4.92 -11.25 -9.92
N ALA A 72 4.47 -10.44 -8.97
CA ALA A 72 5.30 -9.53 -8.18
C ALA A 72 5.48 -9.96 -6.72
N MET A 73 4.51 -10.67 -6.14
CA MET A 73 4.51 -11.10 -4.74
C MET A 73 3.76 -12.41 -4.53
N SER A 74 3.92 -13.01 -3.35
CA SER A 74 3.17 -14.19 -2.96
C SER A 74 1.69 -13.91 -2.75
N LEU A 75 0.88 -14.97 -2.85
CA LEU A 75 -0.55 -14.93 -2.54
C LEU A 75 -0.84 -14.42 -1.13
N GLU A 76 0.00 -14.80 -0.16
CA GLU A 76 -0.18 -14.39 1.23
C GLU A 76 0.13 -12.92 1.45
N GLU A 77 1.23 -12.42 0.87
CA GLU A 77 1.57 -10.99 0.90
C GLU A 77 0.47 -10.15 0.28
N PHE A 78 -0.06 -10.56 -0.88
CA PHE A 78 -1.14 -9.83 -1.54
C PHE A 78 -2.44 -9.86 -0.72
N ALA A 79 -2.80 -11.02 -0.16
CA ALA A 79 -3.98 -11.13 0.70
C ALA A 79 -3.86 -10.27 1.96
N LYS A 80 -2.68 -10.21 2.59
CA LYS A 80 -2.38 -9.31 3.71
C LYS A 80 -2.52 -7.84 3.29
N GLU A 81 -1.97 -7.46 2.14
CA GLU A 81 -2.04 -6.08 1.62
C GLU A 81 -3.49 -5.62 1.43
N ILE A 82 -4.30 -6.38 0.69
CA ILE A 82 -5.67 -5.97 0.39
C ILE A 82 -6.62 -6.10 1.59
N SER A 83 -6.22 -6.86 2.63
CA SER A 83 -6.97 -6.95 3.89
C SER A 83 -6.87 -5.69 4.75
N LEU A 84 -5.81 -4.89 4.55
CA LEU A 84 -5.67 -3.62 5.23
C LEU A 84 -6.65 -2.59 4.64
N PRO A 85 -7.22 -1.71 5.48
CA PRO A 85 -8.06 -0.63 4.99
C PRO A 85 -7.24 0.38 4.18
N ASN A 86 -7.94 1.23 3.43
CA ASN A 86 -7.30 2.40 2.84
C ASN A 86 -6.77 3.30 3.97
N PRO A 87 -5.48 3.71 3.95
CA PRO A 87 -4.99 4.66 4.92
C PRO A 87 -5.75 5.99 4.81
N PRO A 88 -6.00 6.66 5.95
CA PRO A 88 -6.68 7.96 5.96
C PRO A 88 -5.79 9.05 5.37
N THR A 89 -6.41 10.12 4.88
CA THR A 89 -5.73 11.40 4.65
C THR A 89 -5.67 12.17 5.97
N VAL A 90 -4.46 12.55 6.41
CA VAL A 90 -4.23 13.33 7.64
C VAL A 90 -3.66 14.69 7.28
N SER A 91 -4.53 15.69 7.12
CA SER A 91 -4.15 17.02 6.61
C SER A 91 -3.25 17.84 7.56
N ASP A 92 -3.19 17.47 8.82
CA ASP A 92 -2.38 18.12 9.85
C ASP A 92 -1.20 17.24 10.30
N ILE A 93 -0.78 16.28 9.45
CA ILE A 93 0.39 15.45 9.74
C ILE A 93 1.62 16.33 9.94
N THR A 94 2.33 16.09 11.04
CA THR A 94 3.48 16.91 11.43
C THR A 94 4.79 16.35 10.88
N LEU A 95 5.79 17.22 10.76
CA LEU A 95 7.15 16.82 10.38
C LEU A 95 7.69 15.67 11.25
N GLU A 96 7.48 15.71 12.56
CA GLU A 96 7.94 14.68 13.50
C GLU A 96 7.22 13.34 13.28
N GLU A 97 5.92 13.37 12.98
CA GLU A 97 5.15 12.17 12.66
C GLU A 97 5.61 11.54 11.35
N THR A 98 5.82 12.36 10.31
CA THR A 98 6.36 11.93 9.03
C THR A 98 7.75 11.33 9.18
N ALA A 99 8.66 12.01 9.90
CA ALA A 99 10.01 11.50 10.17
C ALA A 99 9.96 10.15 10.89
N LYS A 100 9.08 9.99 11.88
CA LYS A 100 8.92 8.72 12.58
C LYS A 100 8.37 7.62 11.66
N ILE A 101 7.43 7.92 10.76
CA ILE A 101 6.93 6.94 9.79
C ILE A 101 8.06 6.51 8.83
N ILE A 102 8.83 7.47 8.30
CA ILE A 102 9.96 7.19 7.43
C ILE A 102 11.02 6.35 8.14
N GLU A 103 11.32 6.63 9.41
CA GLU A 103 12.23 5.82 10.22
C GLU A 103 11.74 4.37 10.32
N MET A 104 10.44 4.15 10.56
CA MET A 104 9.88 2.80 10.60
C MET A 104 9.98 2.08 9.25
N ILE A 105 9.82 2.80 8.13
CA ILE A 105 9.97 2.24 6.79
C ILE A 105 11.42 1.84 6.54
N ILE A 106 12.38 2.73 6.79
CA ILE A 106 13.81 2.48 6.53
C ILE A 106 14.35 1.35 7.41
N GLU A 107 13.95 1.33 8.69
CA GLU A 107 14.43 0.33 9.64
C GLU A 107 13.58 -0.95 9.67
N LEU A 108 12.59 -1.08 8.77
CA LEU A 108 11.70 -2.24 8.67
C LEU A 108 11.04 -2.59 10.03
N LYS A 109 10.55 -1.57 10.75
CA LYS A 109 9.95 -1.71 12.08
C LYS A 109 8.46 -2.02 11.99
N SER A 110 8.00 -2.91 12.87
CA SER A 110 6.57 -3.11 13.09
C SER A 110 5.90 -1.85 13.67
N PRO A 111 4.62 -1.58 13.33
CA PRO A 111 3.86 -0.46 13.89
C PRO A 111 3.78 -0.48 15.43
N ASP A 112 3.63 0.68 16.06
CA ASP A 112 3.53 0.77 17.52
C ASP A 112 2.29 -0.02 18.00
N GLY A 113 2.47 -0.99 18.91
CA GLY A 113 1.38 -1.77 19.48
C GLY A 113 0.95 -3.00 18.65
N ILE A 114 1.66 -3.29 17.56
CA ILE A 114 1.60 -4.58 16.86
C ILE A 114 2.87 -5.35 17.25
N GLU A 115 2.71 -6.57 17.73
CA GLU A 115 3.85 -7.45 18.03
C GLU A 115 4.72 -7.60 16.78
N GLU A 116 6.04 -7.73 16.96
CA GLU A 116 6.97 -7.91 15.84
C GLU A 116 6.45 -8.99 14.89
N VAL A 117 6.13 -8.56 13.67
CA VAL A 117 5.70 -9.45 12.59
C VAL A 117 6.91 -9.80 11.73
N GLU A 118 6.96 -11.05 11.24
CA GLU A 118 8.02 -11.47 10.31
C GLU A 118 7.95 -10.68 9.00
N ASP A 119 6.74 -10.30 8.55
CA ASP A 119 6.50 -9.57 7.31
C ASP A 119 5.96 -8.16 7.59
N VAL A 120 6.86 -7.18 7.73
CA VAL A 120 6.47 -5.76 7.94
C VAL A 120 6.06 -5.05 6.64
N ASP A 121 6.35 -5.64 5.49
CA ASP A 121 6.23 -5.00 4.16
C ASP A 121 4.81 -4.51 3.87
N ASN A 122 3.78 -5.25 4.28
CA ASN A 122 2.39 -4.81 4.12
C ASN A 122 2.09 -3.52 4.89
N TYR A 123 2.70 -3.33 6.07
CA TYR A 123 2.57 -2.09 6.83
C TYR A 123 3.40 -0.96 6.21
N ILE A 124 4.54 -1.27 5.59
CA ILE A 124 5.33 -0.30 4.84
C ILE A 124 4.54 0.25 3.66
N CYS A 125 3.91 -0.62 2.85
CA CYS A 125 3.02 -0.19 1.77
C CYS A 125 1.89 0.72 2.29
N TYR A 126 1.26 0.35 3.42
CA TYR A 126 0.23 1.18 4.07
C TYR A 126 0.76 2.56 4.45
N TYR A 127 1.96 2.63 5.04
CA TYR A 127 2.56 3.89 5.46
C TYR A 127 2.96 4.78 4.27
N ILE A 128 3.49 4.21 3.21
CA ILE A 128 3.81 4.96 1.98
C ILE A 128 2.53 5.61 1.43
N GLU A 129 1.46 4.83 1.25
CA GLU A 129 0.18 5.34 0.76
C GLU A 129 -0.43 6.38 1.71
N LEU A 130 -0.27 6.21 3.03
CA LEU A 130 -0.68 7.21 4.03
C LEU A 130 0.04 8.54 3.82
N LEU A 131 1.36 8.50 3.62
CA LEU A 131 2.16 9.70 3.42
C LEU A 131 1.86 10.37 2.08
N GLU A 132 1.70 9.60 1.00
CA GLU A 132 1.31 10.10 -0.33
C GLU A 132 -0.04 10.82 -0.31
N LYS A 133 -1.00 10.33 0.47
CA LYS A 133 -2.32 10.97 0.64
C LYS A 133 -2.28 12.22 1.51
N SER A 134 -1.35 12.28 2.45
CA SER A 134 -1.34 13.29 3.53
C SER A 134 -0.38 14.44 3.29
N ILE A 135 0.64 14.25 2.43
CA ILE A 135 1.67 15.25 2.15
C ILE A 135 1.56 15.68 0.68
N HIS A 136 1.57 17.00 0.45
CA HIS A 136 1.56 17.58 -0.88
C HIS A 136 2.96 17.55 -1.54
N HIS A 137 3.53 16.36 -1.71
CA HIS A 137 4.80 16.15 -2.43
C HIS A 137 4.60 15.21 -3.60
N ASN A 138 5.19 15.54 -4.74
CA ASN A 138 5.20 14.65 -5.89
C ASN A 138 6.24 13.55 -5.63
N ASN A 139 5.76 12.39 -5.20
CA ASN A 139 6.53 11.15 -5.04
C ASN A 139 7.40 11.07 -3.76
N ILE A 140 6.77 10.85 -2.61
CA ILE A 140 7.50 10.62 -1.35
C ILE A 140 8.22 9.26 -1.32
N SER A 141 7.70 8.26 -2.02
CA SER A 141 8.35 6.95 -2.15
C SER A 141 9.75 7.08 -2.74
N ASP A 142 9.92 7.88 -3.78
CA ASP A 142 11.24 8.18 -4.36
C ASP A 142 12.18 8.86 -3.35
N LEU A 143 11.68 9.76 -2.51
CA LEU A 143 12.52 10.37 -1.48
C LEU A 143 13.02 9.36 -0.43
N ILE A 144 12.28 8.27 -0.21
CA ILE A 144 12.64 7.23 0.77
C ILE A 144 13.61 6.22 0.15
N TYR A 145 13.34 5.74 -1.07
CA TYR A 145 14.09 4.64 -1.69
C TYR A 145 15.14 5.08 -2.71
N TRP A 146 14.97 6.26 -3.30
CA TRP A 146 15.77 6.77 -4.42
C TRP A 146 16.28 8.19 -4.14
N TYR A 147 16.67 8.45 -2.89
CA TYR A 147 17.20 9.75 -2.50
C TYR A 147 18.47 10.11 -3.29
N ASP A 148 18.58 11.39 -3.65
CA ASP A 148 19.76 11.92 -4.33
C ASP A 148 20.88 12.20 -3.30
N VAL A 149 21.81 11.25 -3.17
CA VAL A 149 22.96 11.36 -2.28
C VAL A 149 23.81 12.60 -2.58
N GLU A 150 23.89 13.05 -3.84
CA GLU A 150 24.65 14.26 -4.18
C GLU A 150 23.92 15.52 -3.69
N GLU A 151 22.58 15.55 -3.75
CA GLU A 151 21.76 16.64 -3.23
C GLU A 151 21.93 16.79 -1.71
N TYR A 152 21.90 15.67 -0.96
CA TYR A 152 22.09 15.69 0.50
C TYR A 152 23.57 15.80 0.90
N GLY A 153 24.50 15.31 0.08
CA GLY A 153 25.92 15.20 0.40
C GLY A 153 26.25 14.08 1.41
N HIS A 154 25.25 13.32 1.86
CA HIS A 154 25.36 12.15 2.73
C HIS A 154 24.10 11.28 2.61
N GLU A 155 24.09 10.13 3.28
CA GLU A 155 22.86 9.35 3.47
C GLU A 155 21.91 10.14 4.39
N PRO A 156 20.72 10.53 3.90
CA PRO A 156 19.82 11.39 4.66
C PRO A 156 19.16 10.60 5.80
N SER A 157 19.00 11.27 6.94
CA SER A 157 18.17 10.78 8.03
C SER A 157 16.68 10.83 7.66
N ALA A 158 15.87 10.03 8.36
CA ALA A 158 14.42 10.06 8.19
C ALA A 158 13.82 11.46 8.38
N ARG A 159 14.44 12.28 9.25
CA ARG A 159 14.04 13.68 9.45
C ARG A 159 14.33 14.53 8.22
N GLU A 160 15.50 14.42 7.61
CA GLU A 160 15.87 15.21 6.42
C GLU A 160 14.99 14.85 5.22
N ILE A 161 14.68 13.56 5.06
CA ILE A 161 13.70 13.09 4.07
C ILE A 161 12.32 13.72 4.35
N ALA A 162 11.88 13.74 5.62
CA ALA A 162 10.62 14.36 5.99
C ALA A 162 10.63 15.87 5.71
N GLU A 163 11.70 16.58 6.08
CA GLU A 163 11.85 18.02 5.80
C GLU A 163 11.72 18.29 4.30
N LYS A 164 12.38 17.46 3.48
CA LYS A 164 12.27 17.52 2.02
C LYS A 164 10.87 17.25 1.51
N ALA A 165 10.14 16.31 2.10
CA ALA A 165 8.76 16.03 1.72
C ALA A 165 7.82 17.22 2.00
N PHE A 166 8.09 18.03 3.03
CA PHE A 166 7.32 19.26 3.31
C PHE A 166 7.77 20.47 2.51
N GLU A 167 8.97 20.45 1.91
CA GLU A 167 9.36 21.45 0.92
C GLU A 167 8.43 21.32 -0.28
N THR A 168 7.43 22.20 -0.37
CA THR A 168 6.62 22.32 -1.57
C THR A 168 7.58 22.68 -2.71
N ARG A 169 7.91 21.71 -3.58
CA ARG A 169 8.54 22.07 -4.87
C ARG A 169 7.51 22.96 -5.56
N GLU A 170 7.75 24.27 -5.58
CA GLU A 170 7.18 25.09 -6.63
C GLU A 170 7.46 24.34 -7.92
N ILE A 171 6.39 24.01 -8.65
CA ILE A 171 6.50 23.41 -9.96
C ILE A 171 7.35 24.39 -10.77
N ARG A 172 8.64 24.07 -10.97
CA ARG A 172 9.41 24.71 -12.03
C ARG A 172 8.76 24.23 -13.31
N ASN A 173 7.85 25.04 -13.83
CA ASN A 173 7.41 24.95 -15.22
C ASN A 173 8.67 24.98 -16.06
N LEU A 174 9.09 23.83 -16.58
CA LEU A 174 10.05 23.68 -17.66
C LEU A 174 9.28 23.61 -18.98
#